data_AF-A0A4Y2MCL6-F1
#
_entry.id   AF-A0A4Y2MCL6-F1
#
_cell.length_a   1.000
_cell.length_b   1.000
_cell.length_c   1.000
_cell.angle_alpha   90.00
_cell.angle_beta   90.00
_cell.angle_gamma   90.00
#
_symmetry.space_group_name_H-M   'P 1'
#
loop_
_entity.id
_entity.type
_entity.pdbx_description
1 polymer ?
#
loop_
_entity_poly.entity_id
_entity_poly.type
_entity_poly.pdbx_seq_one_letter_code
_entity_poly.pdbx_strand_id
1 'polypeptide(L)'
;MNLVIKIINSILAKALYHRQFKDFLEEIDSQFSDLLLGLLSRGNVLQGFALCLSEIKTFLNEKSIHHPELEEDKWLQKFNFMVDRYHNETK
;
A
#
# COMPACT_ATOMS: atom_id res chain seq x y z
N MET A 1 10.33 0.83 6.19
CA MET A 1 9.30 0.02 6.86
C MET A 1 8.34 0.82 7.74
N ASN A 2 8.78 1.67 8.68
CA ASN A 2 7.87 2.34 9.63
C ASN A 2 6.74 3.15 8.96
N LEU A 3 7.02 3.87 7.85
CA LEU A 3 6.00 4.61 7.11
C LEU A 3 4.95 3.69 6.46
N VAL A 4 5.37 2.63 5.77
CA VAL A 4 4.47 1.64 5.14
C VAL A 4 3.52 1.03 6.18
N ILE A 5 4.04 0.65 7.34
CA ILE A 5 3.25 0.10 8.45
C ILE A 5 2.26 1.15 8.98
N LYS A 6 2.68 2.41 9.13
CA LYS A 6 1.80 3.50 9.57
C LYS A 6 0.65 3.74 8.60
N ILE A 7 0.92 3.75 7.29
CA ILE A 7 -0.10 3.95 6.25
C ILE A 7 -1.07 2.78 6.23
N ILE A 8 -0.56 1.55 6.23
CA ILE A 8 -1.43 0.36 6.23
C ILE A 8 -2.26 0.30 7.51
N ASN A 9 -1.66 0.56 8.67
CA ASN A 9 -2.42 0.59 9.92
C ASN A 9 -3.45 1.72 9.94
N SER A 10 -3.21 2.87 9.32
CA SER A 10 -4.20 3.95 9.28
C SER A 10 -5.40 3.61 8.38
N ILE A 11 -5.16 2.89 7.29
CA ILE A 11 -6.19 2.37 6.37
C ILE A 11 -6.97 1.22 7.04
N LEU A 12 -6.28 0.27 7.68
CA LEU A 12 -6.90 -0.94 8.25
C LEU A 12 -7.54 -0.74 9.63
N ALA A 13 -6.95 0.09 10.50
CA ALA A 13 -7.45 0.27 11.87
C ALA A 13 -8.79 1.04 11.90
N LYS A 14 -9.07 1.83 10.86
CA LYS A 14 -10.35 2.53 10.72
C LYS A 14 -11.26 1.68 9.86
N ALA A 15 -12.26 1.04 10.46
CA ALA A 15 -13.27 0.24 9.75
C ALA A 15 -13.89 0.99 8.55
N LEU A 16 -14.09 2.30 8.69
CA LEU A 16 -14.55 3.17 7.61
C LEU A 16 -13.55 3.29 6.46
N TYR A 17 -12.26 3.44 6.74
CA TYR A 17 -11.23 3.56 5.71
C TYR A 17 -10.99 2.24 5.01
N HIS A 18 -11.05 1.13 5.72
CA HIS A 18 -11.01 -0.20 5.11
C HIS A 18 -12.14 -0.39 4.08
N ARG A 19 -13.38 -0.02 4.44
CA ARG A 19 -14.51 -0.07 3.51
C ARG A 19 -14.34 0.90 2.34
N GLN A 20 -14.01 2.17 2.61
CA GLN A 20 -13.83 3.18 1.57
C GLN A 20 -12.68 2.83 0.61
N PHE A 21 -11.61 2.24 1.12
CA PHE A 21 -10.50 1.79 0.30
C PHE A 21 -10.92 0.61 -0.58
N LYS A 22 -11.71 -0.33 -0.04
CA LYS A 22 -12.29 -1.41 -0.83
C LYS A 22 -13.21 -0.88 -1.93
N ASP A 23 -14.14 0.01 -1.59
CA ASP A 23 -15.06 0.63 -2.54
C ASP A 23 -14.28 1.40 -3.63
N PHE A 24 -13.22 2.14 -3.25
CA PHE A 24 -12.33 2.84 -4.19
C PHE A 24 -11.65 1.88 -5.17
N LEU A 25 -11.10 0.76 -4.70
CA LEU A 25 -10.44 -0.23 -5.57
C LEU A 25 -11.42 -0.89 -6.55
N GLU A 26 -12.67 -1.12 -6.14
CA GLU A 26 -13.75 -1.60 -7.02
C GLU A 26 -14.14 -0.54 -8.06
N GLU A 27 -14.19 0.74 -7.67
CA GLU A 27 -14.55 1.84 -8.57
C GLU A 27 -13.55 2.05 -9.72
N ILE A 28 -12.26 1.92 -9.44
CA ILE A 28 -11.20 2.06 -10.45
C ILE A 28 -10.93 0.76 -11.24
N ASP A 29 -11.75 -0.28 -11.05
CA ASP A 29 -11.57 -1.64 -11.60
C ASP A 29 -10.13 -2.13 -11.44
N SER A 30 -9.54 -1.88 -10.26
CA SER A 30 -8.16 -2.25 -10.01
C SER A 30 -8.06 -3.77 -10.00
N GLN A 31 -7.18 -4.32 -10.85
CA GLN A 31 -6.79 -5.74 -10.84
C GLN A 31 -6.30 -6.19 -9.44
N PHE A 32 -5.96 -5.24 -8.57
CA PHE A 32 -5.50 -5.49 -7.23
C PHE A 32 -6.61 -5.48 -6.17
N SER A 33 -7.89 -5.22 -6.49
CA SER A 33 -8.96 -5.14 -5.47
C SER A 33 -9.08 -6.42 -4.63
N ASP A 34 -9.08 -7.59 -5.28
CA ASP A 34 -9.05 -8.91 -4.64
C ASP A 34 -7.65 -9.29 -4.13
N LEU A 35 -6.61 -8.79 -4.79
CA LEU A 35 -5.22 -9.12 -4.48
C LEU A 35 -4.75 -8.44 -3.18
N LEU A 36 -5.17 -7.20 -2.91
CA LEU A 36 -4.66 -6.37 -1.82
C LEU A 36 -5.13 -6.88 -0.45
N LEU A 37 -6.42 -7.27 -0.34
CA LEU A 37 -6.97 -7.89 0.88
C LEU A 37 -6.33 -9.27 1.14
N GLY A 38 -6.04 -10.03 0.08
CA GLY A 38 -5.33 -11.31 0.16
C GLY A 38 -3.84 -11.16 0.51
N LEU A 39 -3.15 -10.15 0.01
CA LEU A 39 -1.72 -9.94 0.22
C LEU A 39 -1.39 -9.41 1.62
N LEU A 40 -2.29 -8.59 2.19
CA LEU A 40 -2.17 -8.13 3.57
C LEU A 40 -2.35 -9.28 4.58
N SER A 41 -3.21 -10.26 4.28
CA SER A 41 -3.40 -11.45 5.11
C SER A 41 -2.30 -12.51 4.92
N ARG A 42 -1.68 -12.58 3.74
CA ARG A 42 -0.55 -13.50 3.45
C ARG A 42 0.80 -13.06 4.03
N GLY A 43 0.83 -11.96 4.79
CA GLY A 43 2.03 -11.50 5.51
C GLY A 43 3.08 -10.80 4.66
N ASN A 44 2.85 -10.62 3.35
CA ASN A 44 3.79 -9.93 2.47
C ASN A 44 3.39 -8.46 2.26
N VAL A 45 3.34 -7.74 3.38
CA VAL A 45 2.90 -6.33 3.47
C VAL A 45 3.69 -5.41 2.53
N LEU A 46 5.00 -5.66 2.35
CA LEU A 46 5.84 -4.85 1.47
C LEU A 46 5.50 -5.04 -0.01
N GLN A 47 5.33 -6.29 -0.45
CA GLN A 47 5.00 -6.57 -1.84
C GLN A 47 3.58 -6.12 -2.19
N GLY A 48 2.61 -6.30 -1.28
CA GLY A 48 1.26 -5.78 -1.45
C GLY A 48 1.23 -4.26 -1.56
N PHE A 49 1.98 -3.57 -0.68
CA PHE A 49 2.09 -2.10 -0.75
C PHE A 49 2.74 -1.63 -2.05
N ALA A 50 3.75 -2.35 -2.56
CA ALA A 50 4.43 -2.00 -3.80
C ALA A 50 3.51 -2.14 -5.02
N LEU A 51 2.75 -3.23 -5.09
CA LEU A 51 1.81 -3.49 -6.19
C LEU A 51 0.70 -2.44 -6.27
N CYS A 52 0.31 -1.87 -5.14
CA CYS A 52 -0.82 -0.94 -5.04
C CYS A 52 -0.40 0.48 -4.66
N LEU A 53 0.87 0.82 -4.89
CA LEU A 53 1.45 2.09 -4.46
C LEU A 53 0.71 3.27 -5.09
N SER A 54 0.35 3.17 -6.36
CA SER A 54 -0.45 4.17 -7.10
C SER A 54 -1.82 4.39 -6.46
N GLU A 55 -2.54 3.31 -6.18
CA GLU A 55 -3.88 3.31 -5.60
C GLU A 55 -3.85 3.89 -4.19
N ILE A 56 -2.85 3.52 -3.40
CA ILE A 56 -2.64 4.04 -2.04
C ILE A 56 -2.35 5.55 -2.10
N LYS A 57 -1.50 6.02 -3.02
CA LYS A 57 -1.23 7.45 -3.20
C LYS A 57 -2.51 8.22 -3.54
N THR A 58 -3.30 7.72 -4.49
CA THR A 58 -4.56 8.34 -4.89
C THR A 58 -5.55 8.39 -3.74
N PHE A 59 -5.76 7.27 -3.04
CA PHE A 59 -6.66 7.20 -1.89
C PHE A 59 -6.22 8.16 -0.76
N LEU A 60 -4.92 8.24 -0.47
CA LEU A 60 -4.41 9.16 0.55
C LEU A 60 -4.64 10.62 0.15
N ASN A 61 -4.47 10.97 -1.12
CA ASN A 61 -4.76 12.30 -1.63
C ASN A 61 -6.24 12.67 -1.51
N GLU A 62 -7.17 11.74 -1.79
CA GLU A 62 -8.61 11.95 -1.57
C GLU A 62 -8.97 12.20 -0.09
N LYS A 63 -8.20 11.62 0.84
CA LYS A 63 -8.36 11.84 2.29
C LYS A 63 -7.60 13.06 2.79
N SER A 64 -6.93 13.81 1.90
CA SER A 64 -6.02 14.91 2.26
C SER A 64 -4.93 14.48 3.26
N ILE A 65 -4.48 13.23 3.17
CA ILE A 65 -3.39 12.67 3.98
C ILE A 65 -2.12 12.72 3.14
N HIS A 66 -1.21 13.63 3.48
CA HIS A 66 0.03 13.80 2.73
C HIS A 66 1.20 13.10 3.42
N HIS A 67 1.89 12.28 2.63
CA HIS A 67 3.15 11.65 2.99
C HIS A 67 4.18 12.03 1.93
N PRO A 68 4.94 13.13 2.10
CA PRO A 68 5.90 13.61 1.10
C PRO A 68 6.96 12.57 0.75
N GLU A 69 7.25 11.63 1.66
CA GLU A 69 8.15 10.51 1.40
C GLU A 69 7.67 9.60 0.26
N LEU A 70 6.36 9.54 -0.02
CA LEU A 70 5.83 8.77 -1.14
C LEU A 70 6.15 9.41 -2.50
N GLU A 71 6.47 10.71 -2.54
CA GLU A 71 6.88 11.44 -3.74
C GLU A 71 8.41 11.64 -3.80
N GLU A 72 9.14 11.26 -2.75
CA GLU A 72 10.59 11.40 -2.70
C GLU A 72 11.29 10.22 -3.40
N ASP A 73 12.00 10.50 -4.50
CA ASP A 73 12.74 9.49 -5.27
C ASP A 73 13.67 8.64 -4.42
N LYS A 74 14.37 9.26 -3.46
CA LYS A 74 15.29 8.57 -2.56
C LYS A 74 14.56 7.57 -1.66
N TRP A 75 13.36 7.90 -1.21
CA TRP A 75 12.55 6.99 -0.43
C TRP A 75 12.00 5.87 -1.30
N LEU A 76 11.52 6.18 -2.51
CA LEU A 76 11.02 5.20 -3.47
C LEU A 76 12.10 4.18 -3.87
N GLN A 77 13.32 4.65 -4.14
CA GLN A 77 14.47 3.77 -4.42
C GLN A 77 14.76 2.84 -3.25
N LYS A 78 14.78 3.37 -2.02
CA LYS A 78 14.99 2.56 -0.81
C LYS A 78 13.85 1.56 -0.60
N PHE A 79 12.62 1.95 -0.90
CA PHE A 79 11.45 1.10 -0.82
C PHE A 79 11.53 -0.06 -1.79
N ASN A 80 11.79 0.21 -3.08
CA ASN A 80 11.94 -0.81 -4.11
C ASN A 80 13.08 -1.79 -3.77
N PHE A 81 14.22 -1.28 -3.30
CA PHE A 81 15.33 -2.13 -2.84
C PHE A 81 14.92 -3.07 -1.70
N MET A 82 14.10 -2.61 -0.74
CA MET A 82 13.58 -3.48 0.32
C MET A 82 12.66 -4.56 -0.27
N VAL A 83 11.72 -4.19 -1.14
CA VAL A 83 10.78 -5.13 -1.78
C VAL A 83 11.55 -6.23 -2.54
N ASP A 84 12.54 -5.85 -3.35
CA ASP A 84 13.36 -6.78 -4.13
C ASP A 84 14.14 -7.75 -3.22
N ARG A 85 14.70 -7.24 -2.12
CA ARG A 85 15.45 -8.06 -1.17
C ARG A 85 14.55 -9.10 -0.49
N TYR A 86 13.39 -8.70 0.02
CA TYR A 86 12.48 -9.60 0.74
C TYR A 86 11.74 -10.57 -0.20
N HIS A 87 11.59 -10.23 -1.48
CA HIS A 87 11.07 -11.14 -2.50
C HIS A 87 12.06 -12.27 -2.84
N ASN A 88 13.36 -11.99 -2.79
CA ASN A 88 14.41 -12.97 -3.11
C ASN A 88 14.83 -13.84 -1.93
N GLU A 89 14.54 -13.45 -0.69
CA GLU A 89 14.79 -14.27 0.51
C GLU A 89 13.70 -15.33 0.77
N THR A 90 12.57 -15.29 0.05
CA THR A 90 11.43 -16.23 0.20
C THR A 90 11.31 -17.26 -0.94
N LYS A 91 12.31 -17.35 -1.81
CA LYS A 91 12.44 -18.38 -2.85
C LYS A 91 13.51 -19.40 -2.51
#